data_AF-A0A8T0XRE5-F1
#
_entry.id   AF-A0A8T0XRE5-F1
#
_cell.length_a   1.000
_cell.length_b   1.000
_cell.length_c   1.000
_cell.angle_alpha   90.00
_cell.angle_beta   90.00
_cell.angle_gamma   90.00
#
_symmetry.space_group_name_H-M   'P 1'
#
loop_
_entity.id
_entity.type
_entity.pdbx_description
1 polymer ?
#
loop_
_entity_poly.entity_id
_entity_poly.type
_entity_poly.pdbx_seq_one_letter_code
_entity_poly.pdbx_strand_id
1 'polypeptide(L)'
;MFIILGTIGASVVVVAGAMALSLVHVVQRAQDEDFSSDQVVVLETNVITRLHAQVLKSSSAWRNTQNELKCCGYDRVSVLQDYLSASSSWDASLQTAVEDANAIGGRYCSTRVSECVGTTTEAHCPVPGRDYCRVELLQVAQDNYSLIGICALTLGATQLLFSAFGLFTLLCDVRRISGSSPIYEIRHQMLSPVQPNVPNAEA
;
A
#
# COMPACT_ATOMS: atom_id res chain seq x y z
N MET A 1 0.05 -17.06 -21.32
CA MET A 1 0.94 -16.82 -20.16
C MET A 1 0.79 -15.40 -19.61
N PHE A 2 0.95 -14.36 -20.42
CA PHE A 2 0.84 -12.95 -19.98
C PHE A 2 -0.49 -12.58 -19.32
N ILE A 3 -1.64 -13.01 -19.86
CA ILE A 3 -2.96 -12.74 -19.26
C ILE A 3 -3.09 -13.41 -17.89
N ILE A 4 -2.67 -14.67 -17.76
CA ILE A 4 -2.77 -15.43 -16.51
C ILE A 4 -1.92 -14.78 -15.41
N LEU A 5 -0.67 -14.44 -15.73
CA LEU A 5 0.21 -13.73 -14.80
C LEU A 5 -0.34 -12.34 -14.46
N GLY A 6 -0.88 -11.63 -15.45
CA GLY A 6 -1.51 -10.32 -15.29
C GLY A 6 -2.72 -10.35 -14.37
N THR A 7 -3.57 -11.38 -14.48
CA THR A 7 -4.74 -11.57 -13.60
C THR A 7 -4.34 -11.95 -12.18
N ILE A 8 -3.34 -12.82 -12.00
CA ILE A 8 -2.86 -13.20 -10.65
C ILE A 8 -2.27 -11.98 -9.95
N GLY A 9 -1.41 -11.22 -10.64
CA GLY A 9 -0.83 -9.99 -10.10
C GLY A 9 -1.90 -8.96 -9.73
N ALA A 10 -2.87 -8.74 -10.61
CA ALA A 10 -3.96 -7.80 -10.34
C ALA A 10 -4.81 -8.21 -9.13
N SER A 11 -5.12 -9.50 -8.98
CA SER A 11 -5.84 -10.02 -7.81
C SER A 11 -5.09 -9.77 -6.50
N VAL A 12 -3.77 -10.00 -6.47
CA VAL A 12 -2.94 -9.73 -5.29
C VAL A 12 -2.97 -8.24 -4.94
N VAL A 13 -2.86 -7.37 -5.94
CA VAL A 13 -2.91 -5.91 -5.74
C VAL A 13 -4.27 -5.47 -5.20
N VAL A 14 -5.38 -6.02 -5.72
CA VAL A 14 -6.74 -5.74 -5.20
C VAL A 14 -6.87 -6.19 -3.75
N VAL A 15 -6.41 -7.39 -3.41
CA VAL A 15 -6.45 -7.90 -2.03
C VAL A 15 -5.62 -7.02 -1.10
N ALA A 16 -4.41 -6.62 -1.50
CA ALA A 16 -3.59 -5.70 -0.73
C ALA A 16 -4.27 -4.33 -0.53
N GLY A 17 -4.94 -3.82 -1.56
CA GLY A 17 -5.72 -2.58 -1.47
C GLY A 17 -6.88 -2.69 -0.48
N ALA A 18 -7.62 -3.80 -0.51
CA ALA A 18 -8.70 -4.07 0.44
C ALA A 18 -8.18 -4.17 1.89
N MET A 19 -7.04 -4.84 2.09
CA MET A 19 -6.38 -4.90 3.40
C MET A 19 -5.96 -3.51 3.90
N ALA A 20 -5.40 -2.66 3.03
CA ALA A 20 -5.05 -1.29 3.38
C ALA A 20 -6.27 -0.47 3.82
N LEU A 21 -7.40 -0.58 3.12
CA LEU A 21 -8.65 0.07 3.55
C LEU A 21 -9.19 -0.49 4.87
N SER A 22 -9.01 -1.80 5.13
CA SER A 22 -9.34 -2.36 6.44
C SER A 22 -8.49 -1.73 7.56
N LEU A 23 -7.20 -1.46 7.30
CA LEU A 23 -6.33 -0.78 8.25
C LEU A 23 -6.77 0.66 8.51
N VAL A 24 -7.31 1.38 7.51
CA VAL A 24 -7.91 2.71 7.72
C VAL A 24 -8.98 2.67 8.81
N HIS A 25 -9.85 1.66 8.78
CA HIS A 25 -10.90 1.52 9.79
C HIS A 25 -10.35 1.21 11.18
N VAL A 26 -9.29 0.40 11.28
CA VAL A 26 -8.61 0.13 12.56
C VAL A 26 -7.93 1.39 13.10
N VAL A 27 -7.31 2.20 12.24
CA VAL A 27 -6.69 3.47 12.63
C VAL A 27 -7.73 4.48 13.10
N GLN A 28 -8.86 4.61 12.40
CA GLN A 28 -9.98 5.44 12.86
C GLN A 28 -10.45 5.01 14.24
N ARG A 29 -10.61 3.71 14.45
CA ARG A 29 -10.98 3.16 15.75
C ARG A 29 -9.93 3.45 16.83
N ALA A 30 -8.65 3.44 16.48
CA ALA A 30 -7.56 3.80 17.39
C ALA A 30 -7.58 5.28 17.80
N GLN A 31 -8.09 6.16 16.93
CA GLN A 31 -8.29 7.58 17.23
C GLN A 31 -9.53 7.83 18.08
N ASP A 32 -10.62 7.09 17.87
CA ASP A 32 -11.92 7.29 18.51
C ASP A 32 -12.11 6.50 19.82
N GLU A 33 -11.56 5.28 19.89
CA GLU A 33 -11.71 4.34 21.01
C GLU A 33 -10.32 4.02 21.58
N ASP A 34 -9.98 4.60 22.73
CA ASP A 34 -8.71 4.37 23.45
C ASP A 34 -8.51 2.88 23.79
N PHE A 35 -7.83 2.14 22.91
CA PHE A 35 -7.33 0.78 23.09
C PHE A 35 -8.37 -0.29 23.47
N SER A 36 -9.67 -0.03 23.26
CA SER A 36 -10.76 -0.95 23.62
C SER A 36 -10.81 -2.25 22.78
N SER A 37 -10.05 -2.30 21.68
CA SER A 37 -10.07 -3.38 20.70
C SER A 37 -8.68 -3.99 20.52
N ASP A 38 -8.61 -5.33 20.51
CA ASP A 38 -7.37 -6.08 20.26
C ASP A 38 -6.66 -5.66 18.96
N GLN A 39 -7.42 -5.23 17.94
CA GLN A 39 -6.86 -4.76 16.67
C GLN A 39 -6.09 -3.45 16.82
N VAL A 40 -6.59 -2.53 17.65
CA VAL A 40 -5.93 -1.26 17.98
C VAL A 40 -4.65 -1.52 18.76
N VAL A 41 -4.71 -2.44 19.72
CA VAL A 41 -3.55 -2.87 20.52
C VAL A 41 -2.42 -3.42 19.64
N VAL A 42 -2.76 -4.31 18.69
CA VAL A 42 -1.78 -4.87 17.74
C VAL A 42 -1.19 -3.79 16.85
N LEU A 43 -2.02 -2.88 16.33
CA LEU A 43 -1.56 -1.75 15.50
C LEU A 43 -0.54 -0.89 16.27
N GLU A 44 -0.92 -0.43 17.45
CA GLU A 44 -0.12 0.46 18.31
C GLU A 44 1.20 -0.19 18.73
N THR A 45 1.17 -1.47 19.10
CA THR A 45 2.37 -2.25 19.39
C THR A 45 3.33 -2.24 18.19
N ASN A 46 2.82 -2.49 16.98
CA ASN A 46 3.64 -2.47 15.77
C ASN A 46 4.19 -1.07 15.44
N VAL A 47 3.40 -0.02 15.67
CA VAL A 47 3.85 1.37 15.48
C VAL A 47 4.99 1.69 16.43
N ILE A 48 4.85 1.40 17.72
CA ILE A 48 5.87 1.63 18.74
C ILE A 48 7.15 0.85 18.44
N THR A 49 7.04 -0.45 18.14
CA THR A 49 8.21 -1.28 17.81
C THR A 49 8.95 -0.76 16.58
N ARG A 50 8.23 -0.33 15.53
CA ARG A 50 8.85 0.25 14.33
C ARG A 50 9.48 1.60 14.60
N LEU A 51 8.81 2.45 15.38
CA LEU A 51 9.34 3.74 15.80
C LEU A 51 10.64 3.55 16.59
N HIS A 52 10.67 2.61 17.53
CA HIS A 52 11.87 2.31 18.31
C HIS A 52 13.02 1.84 17.43
N ALA A 53 12.77 0.91 16.50
CA ALA A 53 13.77 0.49 15.53
C ALA A 53 14.31 1.66 14.67
N GLN A 54 13.45 2.61 14.31
CA GLN A 54 13.85 3.83 13.60
C GLN A 54 14.68 4.76 14.48
N VAL A 55 14.30 4.96 15.74
CA VAL A 55 15.03 5.79 16.71
C VAL A 55 16.43 5.23 16.95
N LEU A 56 16.54 3.90 17.14
CA LEU A 56 17.82 3.21 17.29
C LEU A 56 18.72 3.37 16.05
N LYS A 57 18.12 3.45 14.85
CA LYS A 57 18.86 3.67 13.61
C LYS A 57 19.29 5.13 13.42
N SER A 58 18.41 6.09 13.74
CA SER A 58 18.64 7.52 13.53
C SER A 58 17.71 8.38 14.37
N SER A 59 18.23 8.91 15.47
CA SER A 59 17.50 9.87 16.31
C SER A 59 17.17 11.18 15.59
N SER A 60 17.97 11.58 14.59
CA SER A 60 17.70 12.76 13.77
C SER A 60 16.49 12.58 12.85
N ALA A 61 16.24 11.38 12.33
CA ALA A 61 15.06 11.09 11.53
C ALA A 61 13.78 11.29 12.35
N TRP A 62 13.73 10.74 13.57
CA TRP A 62 12.59 10.91 14.46
C TRP A 62 12.40 12.39 14.86
N ARG A 63 13.49 13.09 15.18
CA ARG A 63 13.44 14.54 15.45
C ARG A 63 12.86 15.33 14.28
N ASN A 64 13.21 14.99 13.05
CA ASN A 64 12.70 15.65 11.86
C ASN A 64 11.20 15.40 11.69
N THR A 65 10.74 14.15 11.88
CA THR A 65 9.31 13.81 11.88
C THR A 65 8.53 14.61 12.91
N GLN A 66 9.02 14.70 14.15
CA GLN A 66 8.40 15.52 15.20
C GLN A 66 8.29 17.01 14.80
N ASN A 67 9.33 17.55 14.14
CA ASN A 67 9.33 18.93 13.68
C ASN A 67 8.35 19.19 12.53
N GLU A 68 8.21 18.22 11.63
CA GLU A 68 7.30 18.28 10.49
C GLU A 68 5.84 18.20 10.93
N LEU A 69 5.53 17.24 11.80
CA LEU A 69 4.20 17.03 12.38
C LEU A 69 3.87 18.02 13.51
N LYS A 70 4.85 18.82 13.94
CA LYS A 70 4.70 19.83 15.01
C LYS A 70 4.17 19.23 16.32
N CYS A 71 4.78 18.13 16.75
CA CYS A 71 4.43 17.38 17.95
C CYS A 71 5.69 17.03 18.76
N CYS A 72 5.53 16.41 19.93
CA CYS A 72 6.65 16.00 20.78
C CYS A 72 6.47 14.60 21.36
N GLY A 73 7.50 13.74 21.21
CA GLY A 73 7.44 12.36 21.71
C GLY A 73 6.33 11.55 21.06
N TYR A 74 6.18 10.28 21.45
CA TYR A 74 5.13 9.42 20.93
C TYR A 74 3.79 9.64 21.65
N ASP A 75 3.72 9.28 22.93
CA ASP A 75 2.61 9.52 23.85
C ASP A 75 3.11 9.37 25.29
N ARG A 76 2.27 9.70 26.28
CA ARG A 76 2.58 9.52 27.70
C ARG A 76 2.74 8.04 28.05
N VAL A 77 3.88 7.67 28.63
CA VAL A 77 4.14 6.29 29.07
C VAL A 77 3.08 5.81 30.05
N SER A 78 2.63 6.66 30.99
CA SER A 78 1.60 6.28 31.95
C SER A 78 0.25 5.97 31.29
N VAL A 79 -0.12 6.75 30.27
CA VAL A 79 -1.38 6.56 29.53
C VAL A 79 -1.33 5.24 28.76
N LEU A 80 -0.23 4.97 28.05
CA LEU A 80 -0.03 3.72 27.33
C LEU A 80 0.01 2.52 28.27
N GLN A 81 0.65 2.65 29.43
CA GLN A 81 0.70 1.60 30.43
C GLN A 81 -0.71 1.26 30.93
N ASP A 82 -1.54 2.25 31.26
CA ASP A 82 -2.90 2.01 31.75
C ASP A 82 -3.75 1.25 30.72
N TYR A 83 -3.62 1.60 29.43
CA TYR A 83 -4.39 0.99 28.36
C TYR A 83 -3.87 -0.39 27.93
N LEU A 84 -2.56 -0.52 27.70
CA LEU A 84 -1.98 -1.74 27.13
C LEU A 84 -1.70 -2.82 28.19
N SER A 85 -1.58 -2.44 29.48
CA SER A 85 -1.46 -3.43 30.56
C SER A 85 -2.76 -4.19 30.79
N ALA A 86 -3.91 -3.54 30.55
CA ALA A 86 -5.23 -4.17 30.65
C ALA A 86 -5.45 -5.26 29.58
N SER A 87 -4.80 -5.14 28.42
CA SER A 87 -4.90 -6.10 27.30
C SER A 87 -3.82 -7.20 27.30
N SER A 88 -2.98 -7.30 28.35
CA SER A 88 -1.86 -8.26 28.49
C SER A 88 -0.69 -8.13 27.51
N SER A 89 -0.76 -7.20 26.55
CA SER A 89 0.25 -7.02 25.49
C SER A 89 1.36 -6.04 25.85
N TRP A 90 1.21 -5.25 26.92
CA TRP A 90 2.25 -4.34 27.41
C TRP A 90 3.32 -5.09 28.20
N ASP A 91 4.57 -4.94 27.79
CA ASP A 91 5.73 -5.47 28.50
C ASP A 91 6.82 -4.40 28.72
N ALA A 92 7.89 -4.79 29.42
CA ALA A 92 9.01 -3.89 29.70
C ALA A 92 9.73 -3.42 28.41
N SER A 93 9.66 -4.20 27.33
CA SER A 93 10.31 -3.85 26.06
C SER A 93 9.56 -2.74 25.33
N LEU A 94 8.22 -2.80 25.33
CA LEU A 94 7.34 -1.77 24.80
C LEU A 94 7.44 -0.46 25.60
N GLN A 95 7.49 -0.56 26.93
CA GLN A 95 7.73 0.61 27.77
C GLN A 95 9.07 1.28 27.43
N THR A 96 10.15 0.50 27.40
CA THR A 96 11.49 1.00 27.02
C THR A 96 11.48 1.64 25.64
N ALA A 97 10.77 1.03 24.67
CA ALA A 97 10.65 1.55 23.32
C ALA A 97 10.02 2.95 23.26
N VAL A 98 8.96 3.19 24.04
CA VAL A 98 8.33 4.50 24.14
C VAL A 98 9.22 5.50 24.88
N GLU A 99 9.83 5.08 25.99
CA GLU A 99 10.74 5.93 26.76
C GLU A 99 11.93 6.40 25.91
N ASP A 100 12.53 5.51 25.11
CA ASP A 100 13.60 5.83 24.17
C ASP A 100 13.14 6.80 23.08
N ALA A 101 11.91 6.64 22.56
CA ALA A 101 11.35 7.55 21.58
C ALA A 101 11.05 8.94 22.18
N ASN A 102 10.55 8.98 23.42
CA ASN A 102 10.27 10.20 24.19
C ASN A 102 11.55 10.88 24.69
N ALA A 103 12.66 10.16 24.82
CA ALA A 103 13.97 10.73 25.14
C ALA A 103 14.53 11.62 24.01
N ILE A 104 13.96 11.55 22.80
CA ILE A 104 14.38 12.39 21.68
C ILE A 104 13.50 13.63 21.57
N GLY A 105 14.03 14.78 22.00
CA GLY A 105 13.36 16.08 21.85
C GLY A 105 13.45 16.69 20.45
N GLY A 106 12.31 17.09 19.90
CA GLY A 106 12.17 18.02 18.77
C GLY A 106 12.08 19.49 19.17
N ARG A 107 11.84 20.38 18.19
CA ARG A 107 11.68 21.83 18.40
C ARG A 107 10.50 22.18 19.30
N TYR A 108 9.49 21.32 19.32
CA TYR A 108 8.25 21.50 20.09
C TYR A 108 8.24 20.73 21.41
N CYS A 109 9.41 20.25 21.83
CA CYS A 109 9.61 19.60 23.11
C CYS A 109 10.28 20.55 24.11
N SER A 110 9.83 20.55 25.36
CA SER A 110 10.57 21.10 26.49
C SER A 110 11.20 19.98 27.31
N THR A 111 12.35 20.27 27.92
CA THR A 111 12.99 19.44 28.95
C THR A 111 12.62 19.89 30.37
N ARG A 112 11.88 20.99 30.50
CA ARG A 112 11.48 21.56 31.79
C ARG A 112 10.04 21.21 32.07
N VAL A 113 9.81 20.45 33.15
CA VAL A 113 8.48 20.04 33.60
C VAL A 113 7.52 21.23 33.76
N SER A 114 8.03 22.40 34.16
CA SER A 114 7.23 23.64 34.30
C SER A 114 6.70 24.21 32.99
N GLU A 115 7.27 23.81 31.85
CA GLU A 115 6.89 24.27 30.51
C GLU A 115 6.10 23.19 29.75
N CYS A 116 5.78 22.06 30.39
CA CYS A 116 4.98 20.98 29.80
C CYS A 116 3.48 21.28 29.87
N VAL A 117 2.73 20.73 28.90
CA VAL A 117 1.27 20.62 28.99
C VAL A 117 0.93 19.51 30.01
N GLY A 118 0.99 19.86 31.29
CA GLY A 118 0.66 18.98 32.42
C GLY A 118 1.88 18.45 33.18
N THR A 119 1.62 17.80 34.32
CA THR A 119 2.66 17.14 35.11
C THR A 119 3.07 15.83 34.44
N THR A 120 4.35 15.71 34.08
CA THR A 120 4.95 14.49 33.52
C THR A 120 6.31 14.24 34.16
N THR A 121 6.71 12.97 34.24
CA THR A 121 8.05 12.52 34.66
C THR A 121 8.96 12.26 33.47
N GLU A 122 8.48 12.50 32.25
CA GLU A 122 9.21 12.24 31.02
C GLU A 122 10.34 13.24 30.79
N ALA A 123 11.42 12.78 30.15
CA ALA A 123 12.59 13.60 29.85
C ALA A 123 12.28 14.77 28.90
N HIS A 124 11.33 14.56 27.99
CA HIS A 124 10.78 15.60 27.12
C HIS A 124 9.27 15.54 27.13
N CYS A 125 8.66 16.70 26.94
CA CYS A 125 7.22 16.87 26.93
C CYS A 125 6.80 17.92 25.90
N PRO A 126 5.54 17.91 25.42
CA PRO A 126 5.04 18.96 24.54
C PRO A 126 5.03 20.34 25.21
N VAL A 127 5.48 21.36 24.48
CA VAL A 127 5.36 22.78 24.87
C VAL A 127 3.88 23.24 24.82
N PRO A 128 3.51 24.37 25.45
CA PRO A 128 2.13 24.84 25.44
C PRO A 128 1.60 25.07 24.02
N GLY A 129 0.39 24.56 23.75
CA GLY A 129 -0.24 24.60 22.43
C GLY A 129 0.25 23.53 21.45
N ARG A 130 0.94 22.50 21.95
CA ARG A 130 1.38 21.32 21.19
C ARG A 130 1.01 20.06 21.97
N ASP A 131 0.92 18.96 21.25
CA ASP A 131 0.56 17.65 21.78
C ASP A 131 1.58 16.57 21.38
N TYR A 132 1.37 15.37 21.91
CA TYR A 132 2.12 14.17 21.57
C TYR A 132 1.88 13.71 20.13
N CYS A 133 2.87 13.06 19.52
CA CYS A 133 2.79 12.71 18.09
C CYS A 133 1.84 11.56 17.76
N ARG A 134 1.31 10.82 18.74
CA ARG A 134 0.43 9.66 18.50
C ARG A 134 -0.72 10.00 17.54
N VAL A 135 -1.49 11.05 17.83
CA VAL A 135 -2.67 11.43 17.02
C VAL A 135 -2.26 11.81 15.60
N GLU A 136 -1.21 12.63 15.45
CA GLU A 136 -0.69 13.06 14.15
C GLU A 136 -0.13 11.89 13.34
N LEU A 137 0.59 10.95 13.98
CA LEU A 137 1.10 9.75 13.32
C LEU A 137 -0.03 8.82 12.87
N LEU A 138 -1.06 8.63 13.70
CA LEU A 138 -2.24 7.86 13.33
C LEU A 138 -2.98 8.52 12.17
N GLN A 139 -3.12 9.84 12.17
CA GLN A 139 -3.73 10.59 11.07
C GLN A 139 -2.96 10.39 9.77
N VAL A 140 -1.63 10.53 9.80
CA VAL A 140 -0.77 10.29 8.64
C VAL A 140 -0.88 8.83 8.17
N ALA A 141 -0.94 7.86 9.08
CA ALA A 141 -1.13 6.46 8.72
C ALA A 141 -2.48 6.22 8.03
N GLN A 142 -3.56 6.82 8.55
CA GLN A 142 -4.89 6.75 7.97
C GLN A 142 -4.91 7.27 6.53
N ASP A 143 -4.35 8.46 6.31
CA ASP A 143 -4.33 9.11 5.00
C ASP A 143 -3.52 8.29 3.99
N ASN A 144 -2.37 7.76 4.41
CA ASN A 144 -1.53 6.90 3.57
C ASN A 144 -2.21 5.57 3.24
N TYR A 145 -2.83 4.90 4.22
CA TYR A 145 -3.53 3.64 3.96
C TYR A 145 -4.76 3.84 3.07
N SER A 146 -5.47 4.96 3.22
CA SER A 146 -6.57 5.34 2.34
C SER A 146 -6.09 5.51 0.90
N LEU A 147 -5.02 6.29 0.70
CA LEU A 147 -4.44 6.53 -0.62
C LEU A 147 -3.92 5.24 -1.26
N ILE A 148 -3.14 4.45 -0.53
CA ILE A 148 -2.60 3.17 -1.00
C ILE A 148 -3.75 2.21 -1.35
N GLY A 149 -4.77 2.13 -0.49
CA GLY A 149 -5.94 1.29 -0.71
C GLY A 149 -6.70 1.65 -1.98
N ILE A 150 -7.03 2.93 -2.16
CA ILE A 150 -7.73 3.43 -3.35
C ILE A 150 -6.91 3.21 -4.62
N CYS A 151 -5.62 3.56 -4.60
CA CYS A 151 -4.73 3.37 -5.76
C CYS A 151 -4.58 1.89 -6.12
N ALA A 152 -4.38 1.00 -5.14
CA ALA A 152 -4.25 -0.42 -5.39
C ALA A 152 -5.54 -1.02 -5.96
N LEU A 153 -6.71 -0.66 -5.40
CA LEU A 153 -8.00 -1.15 -5.92
C LEU A 153 -8.28 -0.67 -7.34
N THR A 154 -8.06 0.62 -7.62
CA THR A 154 -8.32 1.20 -8.94
C THR A 154 -7.40 0.61 -10.01
N LEU A 155 -6.10 0.52 -9.75
CA LEU A 155 -5.13 -0.07 -10.67
C LEU A 155 -5.37 -1.57 -10.87
N GLY A 156 -5.61 -2.31 -9.79
CA GLY A 156 -5.89 -3.73 -9.83
C GLY A 156 -7.18 -4.05 -10.61
N ALA A 157 -8.27 -3.33 -10.34
CA ALA A 157 -9.53 -3.50 -11.06
C ALA A 157 -9.38 -3.15 -12.55
N THR A 158 -8.68 -2.07 -12.86
CA THR A 158 -8.39 -1.66 -14.24
C THR A 158 -7.62 -2.75 -14.98
N GLN A 159 -6.61 -3.36 -14.34
CA GLN A 159 -5.84 -4.43 -14.95
C GLN A 159 -6.66 -5.71 -15.16
N LEU A 160 -7.59 -6.03 -14.25
CA LEU A 160 -8.52 -7.15 -14.44
C LEU A 160 -9.46 -6.91 -15.64
N LEU A 161 -9.98 -5.69 -15.80
CA LEU A 161 -10.80 -5.31 -16.95
C LEU A 161 -10.03 -5.46 -18.27
N PHE A 162 -8.80 -4.92 -18.35
CA PHE A 162 -7.97 -5.08 -19.54
C PHE A 162 -7.60 -6.55 -19.82
N SER A 163 -7.37 -7.34 -18.78
CA SER A 163 -7.12 -8.77 -18.93
C SER A 163 -8.35 -9.50 -19.50
N ALA A 164 -9.55 -9.14 -19.05
CA ALA A 164 -10.81 -9.67 -19.58
C ALA A 164 -11.05 -9.27 -21.04
N PHE A 165 -10.83 -8.00 -21.39
CA PHE A 165 -10.93 -7.52 -22.78
C PHE A 165 -9.88 -8.18 -23.68
N GLY A 166 -8.65 -8.36 -23.20
CA GLY A 166 -7.59 -9.07 -23.91
C GLY A 166 -7.94 -10.53 -24.15
N LEU A 167 -8.47 -11.22 -23.14
CA LEU A 167 -8.93 -12.60 -23.27
C LEU A 167 -10.10 -12.71 -24.25
N PHE A 168 -11.08 -11.83 -24.14
CA PHE A 168 -12.22 -11.77 -25.07
C PHE A 168 -11.76 -11.57 -26.50
N THR A 169 -10.86 -10.62 -26.75
CA THR A 169 -10.30 -10.35 -28.08
C THR A 169 -9.56 -11.56 -28.62
N LEU A 170 -8.72 -12.22 -27.82
CA LEU A 170 -8.02 -13.45 -28.23
C LEU A 170 -9.01 -14.57 -28.58
N LEU A 171 -10.05 -14.78 -27.77
CA LEU A 171 -11.06 -15.81 -28.03
C LEU A 171 -11.87 -15.51 -29.30
N CYS A 172 -12.19 -14.25 -29.55
CA CYS A 172 -12.85 -13.81 -30.79
C CYS A 172 -11.96 -13.98 -32.02
N ASP A 173 -10.67 -13.69 -31.92
CA ASP A 173 -9.72 -13.82 -33.04
C ASP A 173 -9.46 -15.30 -33.38
N VAL A 174 -9.25 -16.16 -32.38
CA VAL A 174 -9.12 -17.63 -32.58
C VAL A 174 -10.38 -18.23 -33.21
N ARG A 175 -11.57 -17.81 -32.77
CA ARG A 175 -12.83 -18.24 -33.40
C ARG A 175 -12.97 -17.78 -34.84
N ARG A 176 -12.45 -16.59 -35.18
CA ARG A 176 -12.47 -16.07 -36.55
C ARG A 176 -11.57 -16.91 -37.48
N ILE A 177 -10.40 -17.35 -37.02
CA ILE A 177 -9.51 -18.26 -37.78
C ILE A 177 -10.19 -19.60 -38.10
N SER A 178 -11.01 -20.10 -37.17
CA SER A 178 -11.75 -21.35 -37.35
C SER A 178 -12.91 -21.23 -38.35
N GLY A 179 -13.38 -20.00 -38.61
CA GLY A 179 -14.53 -19.69 -39.47
C GLY A 179 -14.20 -19.02 -40.80
N SER A 180 -12.93 -18.66 -41.06
CA SER A 180 -12.52 -18.02 -42.32
C SER A 180 -12.31 -19.03 -43.45
N SER A 181 -13.43 -19.26 -44.14
CA SER A 181 -13.65 -19.50 -45.57
C SER A 181 -13.18 -20.81 -46.25
N PRO A 182 -14.05 -21.44 -47.06
CA PRO A 182 -13.63 -22.49 -47.97
C PRO A 182 -12.61 -21.89 -48.94
N ILE A 183 -11.49 -22.59 -49.12
CA ILE A 183 -10.56 -22.33 -50.22
C ILE A 183 -11.37 -22.51 -51.50
N TYR A 184 -11.83 -21.42 -52.13
CA TYR A 184 -12.23 -21.49 -53.53
C TYR A 184 -10.95 -21.68 -54.33
N GLU A 185 -10.66 -22.94 -54.65
CA GLU A 185 -9.61 -23.30 -55.58
C GLU A 185 -9.95 -22.64 -56.92
N ILE A 186 -9.21 -21.59 -57.29
CA ILE A 186 -9.33 -20.99 -58.62
C ILE A 186 -8.80 -22.03 -59.59
N ARG A 187 -9.70 -22.74 -60.28
CA ARG A 187 -9.34 -23.74 -61.28
C ARG A 187 -8.53 -23.06 -62.38
N HIS A 188 -7.21 -23.29 -62.39
CA HIS A 188 -6.35 -22.86 -63.48
C HIS A 188 -6.78 -23.63 -64.74
N GLN A 189 -7.44 -22.94 -65.69
CA GLN A 189 -7.58 -23.47 -67.04
C GLN A 189 -6.19 -23.48 -67.67
N MET A 190 -5.71 -24.67 -68.07
CA MET A 190 -4.56 -24.77 -68.95
C MET A 190 -4.90 -24.06 -70.26
N LEU A 191 -4.24 -22.93 -70.52
CA LEU A 191 -4.20 -22.36 -71.86
C LEU A 191 -3.47 -23.36 -72.76
N SER A 192 -4.16 -23.86 -73.78
CA SER A 192 -3.61 -24.78 -74.76
C SER A 192 -2.40 -24.12 -75.45
N PRO A 193 -1.27 -24.82 -75.64
CA PRO A 193 -0.13 -24.25 -76.33
C PRO A 193 -0.53 -23.99 -77.80
N VAL A 194 -0.48 -22.73 -78.20
CA VAL A 194 -0.57 -22.32 -79.61
C VAL A 194 0.60 -22.97 -80.35
N GLN A 195 0.33 -23.96 -81.20
CA GLN A 195 1.34 -24.50 -82.10
C GLN A 195 1.67 -23.44 -83.16
N PRO A 196 2.96 -23.07 -83.33
CA PRO A 196 3.35 -22.21 -84.44
C PRO A 196 3.18 -22.98 -85.76
N ASN A 197 2.40 -22.41 -86.69
CA ASN A 197 2.31 -22.88 -88.07
C ASN A 197 3.70 -22.87 -88.70
N VAL A 198 4.20 -24.04 -89.11
CA VAL A 198 5.39 -24.16 -89.94
C VAL A 198 4.98 -23.86 -91.38
N PRO A 199 5.52 -22.82 -92.05
CA PRO A 199 5.30 -22.61 -93.46
C PRO A 199 6.10 -23.65 -94.26
N ASN A 200 5.42 -24.32 -95.19
CA ASN A 200 6.02 -25.21 -96.18
C ASN A 200 7.15 -24.49 -96.93
N ALA A 201 8.35 -25.08 -96.94
CA ALA A 201 9.38 -24.75 -97.91
C ALA A 201 9.50 -25.93 -98.88
N GLU A 202 9.15 -25.66 -100.13
CA GLU A 202 9.24 -26.54 -101.28
C GLU A 202 10.71 -26.85 -101.62
N ALA A 203 11.01 -28.14 -101.90
CA ALA A 203 11.81 -28.65 -103.01
C ALA A 203 11.96 -30.18 -102.89
#